data_AF-A0AAV9C1Y8-F1
#
_entry.id   AF-A0AAV9C1Y8-F1
#
_cell.length_a   1.000
_cell.length_b   1.000
_cell.length_c   1.000
_cell.angle_alpha   90.00
_cell.angle_beta   90.00
_cell.angle_gamma   90.00
#
_symmetry.space_group_name_H-M   'P 1'
#
loop_
_entity.id
_entity.type
_entity.pdbx_description
1 polymer ?
#
loop_
_entity_poly.entity_id
_entity_poly.type
_entity_poly.pdbx_seq_one_letter_code
_entity_poly.pdbx_strand_id
1 'polypeptide(L)'
;MLGDNNPHILLWSPKEPKASSRNLRMVPNSWSDASILNSSCIHIYGYGKIFRSHLFGYPTIVSCDAEFNMFVLRNEGHLFATGYPRNIPEVLGDLTLLHLTGEAHKRLRGVALSFFATVKTESEHFLADIEAGALGIINPWKDKETLHFCDEARKFTFNVIVKQILSLRPDDHEATEILQKFHSFMEGLISMPINLPGTPYAKAIKARLEIEDIARVLLHARRKVQTVDANRRTDFLDVLLTYEELSEEEIVSMVMGLLLGGYETTASLLAIIVKFLGDDPKVLNELQKEHQKVLEKKKDEGGGLRWEDYQCMTFTQNVINEALRLGNVVKFVHRRTIQPIQYKATASDVVGERQRVRTVSDLSRCERRGWREA
;
A
#
# COMPACT_ATOMS: atom_id res chain seq x y z
N MET A 1 21.99 7.21 -21.01
CA MET A 1 22.39 6.08 -20.14
C MET A 1 23.53 6.51 -19.21
N LEU A 2 23.23 7.30 -18.19
CA LEU A 2 24.09 7.49 -17.01
C LEU A 2 23.12 7.35 -15.83
N GLY A 3 22.84 6.10 -15.48
CA GLY A 3 21.89 5.72 -14.44
C GLY A 3 22.55 5.85 -13.08
N ASP A 4 21.76 6.31 -12.12
CA ASP A 4 22.07 6.33 -10.69
C ASP A 4 22.76 5.01 -10.28
N ASN A 5 24.05 5.07 -9.92
CA ASN A 5 24.89 3.90 -9.61
C ASN A 5 24.68 3.38 -8.18
N ASN A 6 23.76 3.99 -7.43
CA ASN A 6 23.49 3.61 -6.07
C ASN A 6 22.71 2.28 -6.02
N PRO A 7 23.15 1.29 -5.22
CA PRO A 7 22.46 0.02 -5.13
C PRO A 7 21.02 0.19 -4.62
N HIS A 8 20.08 -0.42 -5.33
CA HIS A 8 18.70 -0.53 -4.89
C HIS A 8 18.58 -1.61 -3.82
N ILE A 9 17.63 -1.45 -2.92
CA ILE A 9 17.33 -2.37 -1.84
C ILE A 9 15.85 -2.71 -1.87
N LEU A 10 15.55 -4.00 -1.89
CA LEU A 10 14.21 -4.54 -1.78
C LEU A 10 14.06 -5.19 -0.40
N LEU A 11 13.32 -4.51 0.49
CA LEU A 11 13.03 -5.07 1.81
C LEU A 11 11.83 -5.98 1.70
N TRP A 12 12.03 -7.27 1.91
CA TRP A 12 11.02 -8.30 1.82
C TRP A 12 10.72 -8.84 3.22
N SER A 13 9.43 -8.93 3.57
CA SER A 13 8.97 -9.78 4.69
C SER A 13 8.47 -11.15 4.20
N PRO A 14 9.29 -12.22 4.19
CA PRO A 14 8.84 -13.51 3.65
C PRO A 14 7.73 -14.07 4.54
N LYS A 15 6.78 -14.81 3.94
CA LYS A 15 5.87 -15.62 4.74
C LYS A 15 6.70 -16.69 5.46
N GLU A 16 6.59 -16.77 6.78
CA GLU A 16 7.17 -17.90 7.50
C GLU A 16 6.55 -19.20 6.97
N PRO A 17 7.37 -20.15 6.48
CA PRO A 17 6.84 -21.46 6.12
C PRO A 17 6.42 -22.17 7.40
N LYS A 18 5.11 -22.24 7.68
CA LYS A 18 4.61 -23.13 8.74
C LYS A 18 4.81 -24.59 8.33
N ALA A 19 5.45 -25.36 9.21
CA ALA A 19 5.68 -26.80 9.06
C ALA A 19 4.42 -27.69 9.16
N SER A 20 3.20 -27.15 9.21
CA SER A 20 1.99 -28.00 9.40
C SER A 20 0.65 -27.52 8.83
N SER A 21 0.55 -26.36 8.17
CA SER A 21 -0.73 -25.96 7.55
C SER A 21 -0.79 -26.43 6.09
N ARG A 22 -1.14 -27.70 5.87
CA ARG A 22 -1.62 -28.15 4.56
C ARG A 22 -2.86 -27.31 4.23
N ASN A 23 -2.81 -26.54 3.13
CA ASN A 23 -3.94 -25.93 2.39
C ASN A 23 -4.11 -24.40 2.35
N LEU A 24 -3.18 -23.57 2.84
CA LEU A 24 -3.24 -22.13 2.55
C LEU A 24 -2.44 -21.76 1.30
N ARG A 25 -2.99 -22.05 0.11
CA ARG A 25 -2.54 -21.42 -1.15
C ARG A 25 -3.31 -20.12 -1.36
N MET A 26 -2.71 -18.99 -0.99
CA MET A 26 -3.17 -17.70 -1.51
C MET A 26 -2.72 -17.58 -2.97
N VAL A 27 -3.68 -17.39 -3.87
CA VAL A 27 -3.40 -17.17 -5.30
C VAL A 27 -2.80 -15.76 -5.44
N PRO A 28 -1.65 -15.60 -6.13
CA PRO A 28 -1.04 -14.28 -6.34
C PRO A 28 -1.96 -13.35 -7.14
N ASN A 29 -2.09 -12.09 -6.72
CA ASN A 29 -2.90 -11.07 -7.39
C ASN A 29 -2.35 -10.62 -8.76
N SER A 30 -1.18 -11.11 -9.17
CA SER A 30 -0.58 -10.86 -10.49
C SER A 30 0.46 -11.92 -10.86
N TRP A 31 0.75 -12.06 -12.16
CA TRP A 31 1.78 -12.98 -12.68
C TRP A 31 3.21 -12.61 -12.25
N SER A 32 3.49 -11.32 -12.01
CA SER A 32 4.80 -10.84 -11.52
C SER A 32 5.03 -11.21 -10.05
N ASP A 33 3.98 -11.20 -9.24
CA ASP A 33 4.04 -11.61 -7.85
C ASP A 33 4.35 -13.11 -7.67
N ALA A 34 3.77 -13.97 -8.52
CA ALA A 34 3.93 -15.41 -8.43
C ALA A 34 5.36 -15.89 -8.72
N SER A 35 6.01 -15.29 -9.72
CA SER A 35 7.37 -15.64 -10.14
C SER A 35 8.43 -15.16 -9.15
N ILE A 36 8.22 -13.98 -8.58
CA ILE A 36 9.08 -13.41 -7.54
C ILE A 36 8.95 -14.24 -6.24
N LEU A 37 7.73 -14.59 -5.80
CA LEU A 37 7.47 -15.40 -4.59
C LEU A 37 8.13 -16.78 -4.60
N ASN A 38 8.02 -17.54 -5.70
CA ASN A 38 8.62 -18.87 -5.79
C ASN A 38 10.15 -18.82 -5.90
N SER A 39 10.70 -17.81 -6.57
CA SER A 39 12.16 -17.62 -6.63
C SER A 39 12.73 -17.29 -5.26
N SER A 40 12.09 -16.45 -4.45
CA SER A 40 12.72 -15.94 -3.24
C SER A 40 12.95 -16.98 -2.14
N CYS A 41 12.08 -17.97 -1.99
CA CYS A 41 12.36 -19.07 -1.06
C CYS A 41 13.62 -19.85 -1.49
N ILE A 42 13.75 -20.15 -2.79
CA ILE A 42 14.92 -20.86 -3.34
C ILE A 42 16.20 -20.03 -3.13
N HIS A 43 16.13 -18.71 -3.34
CA HIS A 43 17.28 -17.83 -3.15
C HIS A 43 17.67 -17.65 -1.67
N ILE A 44 16.70 -17.60 -0.74
CA ILE A 44 17.00 -17.53 0.70
C ILE A 44 17.77 -18.79 1.16
N TYR A 45 17.37 -19.98 0.70
CA TYR A 45 18.06 -21.23 1.03
C TYR A 45 19.45 -21.33 0.39
N GLY A 46 19.66 -20.72 -0.79
CA GLY A 46 20.94 -20.76 -1.49
C GLY A 46 21.96 -19.68 -1.10
N TYR A 47 21.50 -18.45 -0.82
CA TYR A 47 22.36 -17.28 -0.64
C TYR A 47 22.24 -16.62 0.74
N GLY A 48 21.31 -17.10 1.59
CA GLY A 48 21.01 -16.52 2.89
C GLY A 48 19.94 -15.41 2.83
N LYS A 49 19.65 -14.81 3.99
CA LYS A 49 18.55 -13.83 4.13
C LYS A 49 18.83 -12.48 3.46
N ILE A 50 20.07 -12.18 3.09
CA ILE A 50 20.46 -10.97 2.37
C ILE A 50 21.29 -11.40 1.17
N PHE A 51 20.86 -11.05 -0.04
CA PHE A 51 21.52 -11.49 -1.26
C PHE A 51 21.44 -10.45 -2.38
N ARG A 52 22.30 -10.60 -3.39
CA ARG A 52 22.35 -9.76 -4.59
C ARG A 52 21.51 -10.36 -5.71
N SER A 53 20.83 -9.49 -6.45
CA SER A 53 20.08 -9.83 -7.67
C SER A 53 20.09 -8.66 -8.65
N HIS A 54 19.43 -8.82 -9.80
CA HIS A 54 19.20 -7.76 -10.77
C HIS A 54 17.71 -7.66 -11.06
N LEU A 55 17.02 -6.71 -10.42
CA LEU A 55 15.57 -6.58 -10.45
C LEU A 55 15.17 -5.21 -10.96
N PHE A 56 14.08 -5.13 -11.73
CA PHE A 56 13.53 -3.87 -12.27
C PHE A 56 14.52 -3.02 -13.08
N GLY A 57 15.54 -3.65 -13.67
CA GLY A 57 16.58 -2.95 -14.42
C GLY A 57 17.76 -2.44 -13.58
N TYR A 58 17.81 -2.77 -12.28
CA TYR A 58 18.84 -2.29 -11.36
C TYR A 58 19.54 -3.41 -10.59
N PRO A 59 20.86 -3.30 -10.32
CA PRO A 59 21.53 -4.08 -9.30
C PRO A 59 20.85 -3.87 -7.94
N THR A 60 20.37 -4.95 -7.33
CA THR A 60 19.49 -4.89 -6.16
C THR A 60 19.96 -5.82 -5.05
N ILE A 61 20.02 -5.31 -3.82
CA ILE A 61 20.10 -6.13 -2.61
C ILE A 61 18.69 -6.50 -2.17
N VAL A 62 18.39 -7.78 -2.09
CA VAL A 62 17.14 -8.28 -1.52
C VAL A 62 17.41 -8.68 -0.08
N SER A 63 16.60 -8.19 0.86
CA SER A 63 16.70 -8.55 2.27
C SER A 63 15.39 -9.12 2.80
N CYS A 64 15.50 -10.34 3.31
CA CYS A 64 14.52 -11.05 4.12
C CYS A 64 14.94 -11.07 5.62
N ASP A 65 15.95 -10.29 6.00
CA ASP A 65 16.45 -10.20 7.36
C ASP A 65 15.76 -9.07 8.12
N ALA A 66 15.08 -9.40 9.21
CA ALA A 66 14.29 -8.43 9.98
C ALA A 66 15.16 -7.32 10.61
N GLU A 67 16.37 -7.64 11.06
CA GLU A 67 17.27 -6.66 11.66
C GLU A 67 17.83 -5.69 10.62
N PHE A 68 18.20 -6.18 9.43
CA PHE A 68 18.59 -5.31 8.33
C PHE A 68 17.43 -4.47 7.83
N ASN A 69 16.24 -5.06 7.68
CA ASN A 69 15.05 -4.31 7.26
C ASN A 69 14.74 -3.18 8.26
N MET A 70 14.82 -3.45 9.56
CA MET A 70 14.65 -2.42 10.60
C MET A 70 15.75 -1.35 10.55
N PHE A 71 17.01 -1.75 10.33
CA PHE A 71 18.12 -0.81 10.15
C PHE A 71 17.88 0.12 8.96
N VAL A 72 17.44 -0.42 7.82
CA VAL A 72 17.14 0.38 6.63
C VAL A 72 16.00 1.37 6.90
N LEU A 73 14.88 0.89 7.47
CA LEU A 73 13.70 1.72 7.73
C LEU A 73 13.95 2.81 8.77
N ARG A 74 14.78 2.57 9.79
CA ARG A 74 15.13 3.57 10.81
C ARG A 74 16.08 4.65 10.32
N ASN A 75 16.79 4.40 9.22
CA ASN A 75 17.78 5.32 8.66
C ASN A 75 17.30 5.97 7.33
N GLU A 76 15.98 6.01 7.10
CA GLU A 76 15.37 6.74 5.99
C GLU A 76 15.72 8.24 6.06
N GLY A 77 16.14 8.82 4.94
CA GLY A 77 16.58 10.21 4.84
C GLY A 77 18.03 10.45 5.28
N HIS A 78 18.71 9.45 5.87
CA HIS A 78 20.09 9.57 6.35
C HIS A 78 21.07 8.64 5.64
N LEU A 79 20.76 7.33 5.58
CA LEU A 79 21.57 6.33 4.88
C LEU A 79 20.84 5.80 3.63
N PHE A 80 19.51 5.84 3.67
CA PHE A 80 18.65 5.33 2.62
C PHE A 80 17.63 6.39 2.21
N ALA A 81 17.12 6.25 0.99
CA ALA A 81 15.99 7.01 0.49
C ALA A 81 15.01 6.07 -0.22
N THR A 82 13.80 6.55 -0.47
CA THR A 82 12.87 5.92 -1.41
C THR A 82 13.55 5.68 -2.76
N GLY A 83 13.38 4.47 -3.29
CA GLY A 83 14.07 4.01 -4.50
C GLY A 83 13.14 3.26 -5.44
N TYR A 84 11.88 3.69 -5.51
CA TYR A 84 10.88 3.09 -6.39
C TYR A 84 11.35 3.17 -7.85
N PRO A 85 11.05 2.16 -8.69
CA PRO A 85 11.41 2.21 -10.10
C PRO A 85 10.66 3.35 -10.78
N ARG A 86 11.25 3.93 -11.84
CA ARG A 86 10.79 5.19 -12.47
C ARG A 86 9.32 5.21 -12.88
N ASN A 87 8.78 4.05 -13.25
CA ASN A 87 7.37 3.92 -13.65
C ASN A 87 6.39 4.34 -12.54
N ILE A 88 6.77 4.17 -11.27
CA ILE A 88 5.91 4.49 -10.13
C ILE A 88 5.73 6.01 -9.98
N PRO A 89 6.77 6.85 -9.81
CA PRO A 89 6.59 8.29 -9.71
C PRO A 89 6.08 8.92 -11.01
N GLU A 90 6.46 8.41 -12.19
CA GLU A 90 5.95 8.92 -13.47
C GLU A 90 4.44 8.71 -13.62
N VAL A 91 3.91 7.59 -13.13
CA VAL A 91 2.46 7.31 -13.14
C VAL A 91 1.76 8.01 -11.99
N LEU A 92 2.32 8.00 -10.78
CA LEU A 92 1.68 8.48 -9.55
C LEU A 92 1.78 10.00 -9.35
N GLY A 93 2.83 10.64 -9.87
CA GLY A 93 3.15 12.04 -9.66
C GLY A 93 4.30 12.25 -8.65
N ASP A 94 5.14 13.24 -8.95
CA ASP A 94 6.39 13.53 -8.22
C ASP A 94 6.16 14.11 -6.82
N LEU A 95 4.99 14.72 -6.57
CA LEU A 95 4.65 15.36 -5.30
C LEU A 95 3.92 14.42 -4.32
N THR A 96 3.84 13.13 -4.63
CA THR A 96 3.22 12.16 -3.72
C THR A 96 4.18 11.76 -2.59
N LEU A 97 3.63 11.42 -1.42
CA LEU A 97 4.40 10.97 -0.25
C LEU A 97 5.25 9.72 -0.53
N LEU A 98 4.93 8.96 -1.58
CA LEU A 98 5.69 7.78 -1.98
C LEU A 98 7.03 8.15 -2.66
N HIS A 99 7.07 9.30 -3.34
CA HIS A 99 8.26 9.76 -4.07
C HIS A 99 9.06 10.80 -3.29
N LEU A 100 8.39 11.74 -2.63
CA LEU A 100 9.04 12.84 -1.93
C LEU A 100 10.06 12.34 -0.89
N THR A 101 11.11 13.12 -0.69
CA THR A 101 12.15 12.88 0.32
C THR A 101 12.47 14.16 1.10
N GLY A 102 13.21 14.03 2.20
CA GLY A 102 13.70 15.17 3.00
C GLY A 102 12.58 16.04 3.59
N GLU A 103 12.83 17.35 3.66
CA GLU A 103 11.93 18.32 4.29
C GLU A 103 10.57 18.42 3.58
N ALA A 104 10.52 18.29 2.25
CA ALA A 104 9.26 18.29 1.50
C ALA A 104 8.35 17.13 1.92
N HIS A 105 8.91 15.91 1.99
CA HIS A 105 8.17 14.75 2.50
C HIS A 105 7.73 14.96 3.95
N LYS A 106 8.62 15.47 4.82
CA LYS A 106 8.30 15.71 6.23
C LYS A 106 7.15 16.70 6.40
N ARG A 107 7.15 17.79 5.63
CA ARG A 107 6.07 18.80 5.62
C ARG A 107 4.74 18.20 5.20
N LEU A 108 4.67 17.60 4.00
CA LEU A 108 3.41 17.04 3.48
C LEU A 108 2.92 15.86 4.33
N ARG A 109 3.83 15.04 4.88
CA ARG A 109 3.47 13.99 5.83
C ARG A 109 2.87 14.57 7.11
N GLY A 110 3.39 15.69 7.59
CA GLY A 110 2.81 16.41 8.74
C GLY A 110 1.36 16.82 8.49
N VAL A 111 1.06 17.34 7.31
CA VAL A 111 -0.31 17.69 6.89
C VAL A 111 -1.20 16.44 6.78
N ALA A 112 -0.73 15.36 6.17
CA ALA A 112 -1.50 14.12 6.11
C ALA A 112 -1.80 13.56 7.52
N LEU A 113 -0.86 13.70 8.47
CA LEU A 113 -1.08 13.29 9.86
C LEU A 113 -2.06 14.18 10.62
N SER A 114 -2.14 15.48 10.32
CA SER A 114 -3.13 16.37 10.94
C SER A 114 -4.56 15.97 10.57
N PHE A 115 -4.80 15.51 9.34
CA PHE A 115 -6.08 14.94 8.94
C PHE A 115 -6.50 13.73 9.77
N PHE A 116 -5.60 12.77 9.98
CA PHE A 116 -5.90 11.60 10.83
C PHE A 116 -6.14 11.99 12.29
N ALA A 117 -5.54 13.09 12.76
CA ALA A 117 -5.86 13.65 14.07
C ALA A 117 -7.27 14.29 14.08
N THR A 118 -7.67 14.99 13.02
CA THR A 118 -9.04 15.51 12.85
C THR A 118 -10.07 14.38 12.86
N VAL A 119 -9.81 13.30 12.12
CA VAL A 119 -10.67 12.09 12.13
C VAL A 119 -10.85 11.51 13.54
N LYS A 120 -9.81 11.57 14.38
CA LYS A 120 -9.90 11.12 15.78
C LYS A 120 -10.73 12.09 16.63
N THR A 121 -10.58 13.39 16.43
CA THR A 121 -11.36 14.42 17.15
C THR A 121 -12.84 14.36 16.76
N GLU A 122 -13.14 14.10 15.49
CA GLU A 122 -14.48 13.91 14.94
C GLU A 122 -14.86 12.41 14.83
N SER A 123 -14.36 11.58 15.75
CA SER A 123 -14.46 10.13 15.67
C SER A 123 -15.89 9.59 15.59
N GLU A 124 -16.86 10.28 16.21
CA GLU A 124 -18.28 9.92 16.11
C GLU A 124 -18.80 10.03 14.67
N HIS A 125 -18.46 11.10 13.96
CA HIS A 125 -18.87 11.30 12.56
C HIS A 125 -18.17 10.32 11.62
N PHE A 126 -16.87 10.11 11.84
CA PHE A 126 -16.10 9.13 11.09
C PHE A 126 -16.70 7.72 11.26
N LEU A 127 -16.93 7.27 12.49
CA LEU A 127 -17.51 5.96 12.75
C LEU A 127 -18.92 5.81 12.18
N ALA A 128 -19.75 6.84 12.29
CA ALA A 128 -21.08 6.83 11.69
C ALA A 128 -21.02 6.66 10.17
N ASP A 129 -20.04 7.27 9.50
CA ASP A 129 -19.83 7.10 8.06
C ASP A 129 -19.33 5.71 7.68
N ILE A 130 -18.42 5.15 8.45
CA ILE A 130 -17.94 3.77 8.27
C ILE A 130 -19.09 2.78 8.48
N GLU A 131 -19.87 2.92 9.56
CA GLU A 131 -21.02 2.05 9.87
C GLU A 131 -22.10 2.16 8.78
N ALA A 132 -22.50 3.37 8.42
CA ALA A 132 -23.50 3.59 7.37
C ALA A 132 -23.03 3.04 6.01
N GLY A 133 -21.76 3.26 5.67
CA GLY A 133 -21.15 2.72 4.45
C GLY A 133 -21.12 1.20 4.43
N ALA A 134 -20.75 0.57 5.55
CA ALA A 134 -20.71 -0.88 5.69
C ALA A 134 -22.12 -1.48 5.58
N LEU A 135 -23.10 -0.91 6.28
CA LEU A 135 -24.49 -1.35 6.20
C LEU A 135 -25.09 -1.16 4.80
N GLY A 136 -24.75 -0.07 4.11
CA GLY A 136 -25.18 0.18 2.73
C GLY A 136 -24.67 -0.90 1.75
N ILE A 137 -23.50 -1.46 2.00
CA ILE A 137 -22.93 -2.56 1.22
C ILE A 137 -23.52 -3.92 1.64
N ILE A 138 -23.66 -4.18 2.94
CA ILE A 138 -24.06 -5.48 3.49
C ILE A 138 -25.58 -5.72 3.38
N ASN A 139 -26.42 -4.71 3.56
CA ASN A 139 -27.89 -4.89 3.58
C ASN A 139 -28.44 -5.55 2.31
N PRO A 140 -28.01 -5.18 1.08
CA PRO A 140 -28.42 -5.84 -0.16
C PRO A 140 -27.93 -7.28 -0.31
N TRP A 141 -27.01 -7.77 0.53
CA TRP A 141 -26.53 -9.15 0.44
C TRP A 141 -27.59 -10.17 0.87
N LYS A 142 -28.60 -9.76 1.64
CA LYS A 142 -29.70 -10.66 2.10
C LYS A 142 -30.44 -11.31 0.94
N ASP A 143 -30.49 -10.64 -0.20
CA ASP A 143 -31.20 -11.09 -1.40
C ASP A 143 -30.27 -11.85 -2.38
N LYS A 144 -29.02 -12.13 -1.99
CA LYS A 144 -28.02 -12.79 -2.84
C LYS A 144 -27.64 -14.16 -2.29
N GLU A 145 -27.70 -15.20 -3.13
CA GLU A 145 -27.19 -16.53 -2.80
C GLU A 145 -25.65 -16.61 -2.88
N THR A 146 -25.05 -15.89 -3.83
CA THR A 146 -23.60 -15.87 -4.07
C THR A 146 -23.12 -14.46 -4.31
N LEU A 147 -21.92 -14.13 -3.80
CA LEU A 147 -21.29 -12.83 -4.01
C LEU A 147 -19.77 -12.94 -4.17
N HIS A 148 -19.20 -12.00 -4.92
CA HIS A 148 -17.75 -11.83 -5.03
C HIS A 148 -17.28 -10.83 -3.97
N PHE A 149 -16.83 -11.34 -2.82
CA PHE A 149 -16.54 -10.49 -1.65
C PHE A 149 -15.46 -9.43 -1.91
N CYS A 150 -14.45 -9.74 -2.73
CA CYS A 150 -13.42 -8.77 -3.10
C CYS A 150 -14.00 -7.52 -3.79
N ASP A 151 -15.03 -7.69 -4.61
CA ASP A 151 -15.67 -6.56 -5.31
C ASP A 151 -16.50 -5.72 -4.34
N GLU A 152 -17.18 -6.37 -3.39
CA GLU A 152 -17.93 -5.67 -2.34
C GLU A 152 -16.98 -4.92 -1.37
N ALA A 153 -15.84 -5.51 -1.02
CA ALA A 153 -14.80 -4.87 -0.23
C ALA A 153 -14.21 -3.64 -0.93
N ARG A 154 -13.94 -3.73 -2.24
CA ARG A 154 -13.49 -2.58 -3.05
C ARG A 154 -14.54 -1.48 -3.10
N LYS A 155 -15.81 -1.81 -3.36
CA LYS A 155 -16.90 -0.82 -3.33
C LYS A 155 -16.95 -0.10 -1.98
N PHE A 156 -16.90 -0.86 -0.88
CA PHE A 156 -16.90 -0.29 0.46
C PHE A 156 -15.73 0.68 0.68
N THR A 157 -14.50 0.25 0.43
CA THR A 157 -13.32 1.09 0.69
C THR A 157 -13.22 2.28 -0.24
N PHE A 158 -13.66 2.14 -1.50
CA PHE A 158 -13.78 3.26 -2.42
C PHE A 158 -14.75 4.31 -1.88
N ASN A 159 -15.95 3.90 -1.49
CA ASN A 159 -16.98 4.79 -0.96
C ASN A 159 -16.50 5.52 0.30
N VAL A 160 -15.77 4.81 1.18
CA VAL A 160 -15.16 5.42 2.36
C VAL A 160 -14.13 6.47 1.94
N ILE A 161 -13.15 6.12 1.10
CA ILE A 161 -12.05 7.05 0.83
C ILE A 161 -12.49 8.28 0.03
N VAL A 162 -13.39 8.16 -0.96
CA VAL A 162 -13.88 9.33 -1.70
C VAL A 162 -14.72 10.25 -0.84
N LYS A 163 -15.48 9.71 0.11
CA LYS A 163 -16.22 10.51 1.08
C LYS A 163 -15.29 11.23 2.05
N GLN A 164 -14.32 10.54 2.62
CA GLN A 164 -13.40 11.10 3.61
C GLN A 164 -12.41 12.11 3.01
N ILE A 165 -12.10 12.02 1.71
CA ILE A 165 -11.16 12.91 1.04
C ILE A 165 -11.86 14.07 0.32
N LEU A 166 -13.03 13.83 -0.29
CA LEU A 166 -13.69 14.77 -1.20
C LEU A 166 -15.17 15.05 -0.87
N SER A 167 -15.71 14.49 0.21
CA SER A 167 -17.14 14.55 0.56
C SER A 167 -18.08 14.02 -0.52
N LEU A 168 -17.58 13.18 -1.43
CA LEU A 168 -18.38 12.59 -2.50
C LEU A 168 -19.15 11.37 -2.00
N ARG A 169 -20.36 11.21 -2.54
CA ARG A 169 -21.23 10.05 -2.35
C ARG A 169 -21.07 9.09 -3.53
N PRO A 170 -21.41 7.80 -3.37
CA PRO A 170 -21.23 6.80 -4.43
C PRO A 170 -22.03 7.10 -5.70
N ASP A 171 -23.14 7.81 -5.59
CA ASP A 171 -24.03 8.23 -6.69
C ASP A 171 -23.57 9.50 -7.41
N ASP A 172 -22.59 10.23 -6.86
CA ASP A 172 -22.09 11.45 -7.49
C ASP A 172 -21.32 11.10 -8.77
N HIS A 173 -21.47 11.95 -9.79
CA HIS A 173 -20.86 11.74 -11.11
C HIS A 173 -19.34 11.65 -11.00
N GLU A 174 -18.73 12.55 -10.24
CA GLU A 174 -17.30 12.65 -9.98
C GLU A 174 -16.76 11.37 -9.33
N ALA A 175 -17.49 10.79 -8.36
CA ALA A 175 -17.08 9.54 -7.72
C ALA A 175 -17.06 8.38 -8.72
N THR A 176 -18.09 8.28 -9.56
CA THR A 176 -18.17 7.25 -10.61
C THR A 176 -17.02 7.40 -11.61
N GLU A 177 -16.75 8.63 -12.04
CA GLU A 177 -15.65 8.95 -12.95
C GLU A 177 -14.28 8.61 -12.36
N ILE A 178 -14.05 8.96 -11.09
CA ILE A 178 -12.82 8.63 -10.36
C ILE A 178 -12.64 7.11 -10.32
N LEU A 179 -13.68 6.35 -9.95
CA LEU A 179 -13.60 4.88 -9.86
C LEU A 179 -13.20 4.23 -11.19
N GLN A 180 -13.82 4.65 -12.29
CA GLN A 180 -13.54 4.12 -13.62
C GLN A 180 -12.09 4.38 -14.05
N LYS A 181 -11.60 5.60 -13.80
CA LYS A 181 -10.23 6.02 -14.11
C LYS A 181 -9.21 5.30 -13.21
N PHE A 182 -9.55 5.05 -11.94
CA PHE A 182 -8.70 4.32 -10.99
C PHE A 182 -8.34 2.91 -11.44
N HIS A 183 -9.24 2.20 -12.13
CA HIS A 183 -8.93 0.88 -12.66
C HIS A 183 -7.80 0.92 -13.69
N SER A 184 -7.90 1.83 -14.66
CA SER A 184 -6.85 2.05 -15.68
C SER A 184 -5.54 2.54 -15.06
N PHE A 185 -5.64 3.40 -14.04
CA PHE A 185 -4.50 3.87 -13.27
C PHE A 185 -3.75 2.71 -12.60
N MET A 186 -4.46 1.84 -11.87
CA MET A 186 -3.87 0.70 -11.16
C MET A 186 -3.24 -0.31 -12.11
N GLU A 187 -3.90 -0.59 -13.25
CA GLU A 187 -3.36 -1.50 -14.27
C GLU A 187 -2.01 -1.00 -14.81
N GLY A 188 -1.90 0.30 -15.12
CA GLY A 188 -0.66 0.85 -15.65
C GLY A 188 0.44 1.03 -14.60
N LEU A 189 0.11 1.23 -13.32
CA LEU A 189 1.08 1.37 -12.22
C LEU A 189 2.01 0.14 -12.09
N ILE A 190 1.48 -1.06 -12.35
CA ILE A 190 2.23 -2.32 -12.30
C ILE A 190 2.71 -2.80 -13.68
N SER A 191 2.46 -2.03 -14.74
CA SER A 191 2.81 -2.39 -16.12
C SER A 191 4.25 -1.99 -16.49
N MET A 192 4.72 -2.46 -17.64
CA MET A 192 6.00 -2.02 -18.20
C MET A 192 5.93 -0.54 -18.60
N PRO A 193 6.95 0.29 -18.29
CA PRO A 193 6.96 1.72 -18.57
C PRO A 193 7.20 2.04 -20.05
N ILE A 194 6.22 1.70 -20.88
CA ILE A 194 6.26 1.93 -22.32
C ILE A 194 5.17 2.94 -22.65
N ASN A 195 5.54 4.20 -22.82
CA ASN A 195 4.59 5.28 -23.12
C ASN A 195 4.22 5.33 -24.61
N LEU A 196 3.52 4.31 -25.07
CA LEU A 196 2.95 4.26 -26.43
C LEU A 196 1.42 4.29 -26.35
N PRO A 197 0.73 4.96 -27.30
CA PRO A 197 -0.73 4.99 -27.33
C PRO A 197 -1.34 3.59 -27.26
N GLY A 198 -2.33 3.42 -26.38
CA GLY A 198 -3.03 2.15 -26.18
C GLY A 198 -2.41 1.20 -25.13
N THR A 199 -1.16 1.44 -24.71
CA THR A 199 -0.54 0.66 -23.61
C THR A 199 -1.19 0.95 -22.26
N PRO A 200 -1.17 0.00 -21.30
CA PRO A 200 -1.62 0.24 -19.94
C PRO A 200 -0.91 1.42 -19.27
N TYR A 201 0.38 1.59 -19.52
CA TYR A 201 1.18 2.71 -18.99
C TYR A 201 0.68 4.07 -19.44
N ALA A 202 0.50 4.27 -20.76
CA ALA A 202 -0.03 5.52 -21.31
C ALA A 202 -1.46 5.81 -20.81
N LYS A 203 -2.30 4.78 -20.69
CA LYS A 203 -3.65 4.89 -20.14
C LYS A 203 -3.64 5.31 -18.66
N ALA A 204 -2.72 4.80 -17.86
CA ALA A 204 -2.62 5.18 -16.45
C ALA A 204 -2.19 6.63 -16.26
N ILE A 205 -1.23 7.13 -17.05
CA ILE A 205 -0.85 8.55 -17.02
C ILE A 205 -2.05 9.43 -17.38
N LYS A 206 -2.79 9.08 -18.44
CA LYS A 206 -4.02 9.80 -18.82
C LYS A 206 -5.06 9.77 -17.69
N ALA A 207 -5.31 8.61 -17.11
CA ALA A 207 -6.26 8.44 -16.01
C ALA A 207 -5.86 9.26 -14.77
N ARG A 208 -4.57 9.33 -14.42
CA ARG A 208 -4.09 10.22 -13.35
C ARG A 208 -4.49 11.66 -13.64
N LEU A 209 -4.13 12.19 -14.82
CA LEU A 209 -4.36 13.59 -15.16
C LEU A 209 -5.85 13.94 -15.10
N GLU A 210 -6.72 13.05 -15.56
CA GLU A 210 -8.16 13.26 -15.50
C GLU A 210 -8.70 13.21 -14.05
N ILE A 211 -8.17 12.35 -13.16
CA ILE A 211 -8.52 12.36 -11.73
C ILE A 211 -8.04 13.65 -11.07
N GLU A 212 -6.83 14.12 -11.40
CA GLU A 212 -6.30 15.39 -10.92
C GLU A 212 -7.16 16.58 -11.36
N ASP A 213 -7.69 16.57 -12.58
CA ASP A 213 -8.58 17.62 -13.08
C ASP A 213 -9.90 17.64 -12.31
N ILE A 214 -10.49 16.48 -12.02
CA ILE A 214 -11.68 16.40 -11.15
C ILE A 214 -11.36 16.99 -9.77
N ALA A 215 -10.21 16.64 -9.18
CA ALA A 215 -9.77 17.18 -7.90
C ALA A 215 -9.58 18.72 -7.95
N ARG A 216 -9.01 19.26 -9.04
CA ARG A 216 -8.88 20.72 -9.25
C ARG A 216 -10.24 21.40 -9.33
N VAL A 217 -11.20 20.82 -10.06
CA VAL A 217 -12.56 21.36 -10.14
C VAL A 217 -13.20 21.45 -8.75
N LEU A 218 -13.11 20.38 -7.96
CA LEU A 218 -13.64 20.36 -6.59
C LEU A 218 -12.93 21.36 -5.68
N LEU A 219 -11.59 21.46 -5.78
CA LEU A 219 -10.79 22.44 -5.06
C LEU A 219 -11.23 23.89 -5.38
N HIS A 220 -11.36 24.24 -6.66
CA HIS A 220 -11.76 25.57 -7.08
C HIS A 220 -13.21 25.90 -6.68
N ALA A 221 -14.11 24.91 -6.74
CA ALA A 221 -15.48 25.08 -6.26
C ALA A 221 -15.50 25.46 -4.77
N ARG A 222 -14.69 24.79 -3.95
CA ARG A 222 -14.60 25.09 -2.51
C ARG A 222 -14.02 26.46 -2.21
N ARG A 223 -12.95 26.87 -2.92
CA ARG A 223 -12.36 28.21 -2.75
C ARG A 223 -13.35 29.35 -3.08
N LYS A 224 -14.35 29.12 -3.92
CA LYS A 224 -15.37 30.13 -4.28
C LYS A 224 -16.48 30.27 -3.25
N VAL A 225 -16.70 29.27 -2.39
CA VAL A 225 -17.74 29.30 -1.37
C VAL A 225 -17.25 30.12 -0.17
N GLN A 226 -17.77 31.34 -0.01
CA GLN A 226 -17.38 32.27 1.07
C GLN A 226 -17.96 31.90 2.45
N THR A 227 -19.00 31.08 2.49
CA THR A 227 -19.64 30.61 3.72
C THR A 227 -19.47 29.11 3.82
N VAL A 228 -18.56 28.64 4.69
CA VAL A 228 -18.55 27.23 5.10
C VAL A 228 -19.87 26.99 5.81
N ASP A 229 -20.73 26.16 5.23
CA ASP A 229 -21.90 25.66 5.93
C ASP A 229 -21.40 25.00 7.22
N ALA A 230 -21.78 25.55 8.37
CA ALA A 230 -21.35 25.07 9.69
C ALA A 230 -21.76 23.61 9.94
N ASN A 231 -22.73 23.10 9.18
CA ASN A 231 -23.15 21.69 9.21
C ASN A 231 -22.44 20.79 8.21
N ARG A 232 -21.60 21.34 7.32
CA ARG A 232 -20.81 20.54 6.37
C ARG A 232 -19.63 19.91 7.10
N ARG A 233 -19.52 18.58 6.99
CA ARG A 233 -18.43 17.81 7.59
C ARG A 233 -17.10 18.18 6.97
N THR A 234 -16.06 18.23 7.80
CA THR A 234 -14.68 18.49 7.38
C THR A 234 -14.10 17.24 6.73
N ASP A 235 -13.74 17.32 5.45
CA ASP A 235 -12.98 16.25 4.79
C ASP A 235 -11.50 16.62 4.63
N PHE A 236 -10.71 15.73 4.03
CA PHE A 236 -9.29 15.99 3.86
C PHE A 236 -8.99 17.23 3.02
N LEU A 237 -9.70 17.42 1.91
CA LEU A 237 -9.46 18.57 1.03
C LEU A 237 -9.78 19.89 1.77
N ASP A 238 -10.68 19.90 2.75
CA ASP A 238 -10.87 21.05 3.64
C ASP A 238 -9.68 21.27 4.58
N VAL A 239 -9.15 20.19 5.17
CA VAL A 239 -7.91 20.27 5.97
C VAL A 239 -6.76 20.80 5.13
N LEU A 240 -6.63 20.40 3.87
CA LEU A 240 -5.59 20.91 2.97
C LEU A 240 -5.73 22.41 2.70
N LEU A 241 -6.97 22.89 2.56
CA LEU A 241 -7.26 24.30 2.34
C LEU A 241 -6.94 25.20 3.53
N THR A 242 -6.75 24.65 4.74
CA THR A 242 -6.30 25.45 5.90
C THR A 242 -4.81 25.80 5.87
N TYR A 243 -4.03 25.15 5.00
CA TYR A 243 -2.59 25.39 4.86
C TYR A 243 -2.33 26.30 3.64
N GLU A 244 -2.20 27.60 3.88
CA GLU A 244 -2.00 28.61 2.83
C GLU A 244 -0.68 28.42 2.06
N GLU A 245 0.31 27.75 2.65
CA GLU A 245 1.62 27.50 2.05
C GLU A 245 1.63 26.36 1.03
N LEU A 246 0.55 25.56 0.94
CA LEU A 246 0.49 24.44 0.00
C LEU A 246 0.17 24.93 -1.42
N SER A 247 0.96 24.47 -2.37
CA SER A 247 0.65 24.70 -3.78
C SER A 247 -0.58 23.88 -4.19
N GLU A 248 -1.27 24.33 -5.25
CA GLU A 248 -2.40 23.59 -5.80
C GLU A 248 -2.00 22.17 -6.24
N GLU A 249 -0.82 22.03 -6.84
CA GLU A 249 -0.25 20.76 -7.26
C GLU A 249 0.05 19.84 -6.07
N GLU A 250 0.53 20.37 -4.95
CA GLU A 250 0.73 19.61 -3.70
C GLU A 250 -0.61 19.11 -3.16
N ILE A 251 -1.64 19.97 -3.12
CA ILE A 251 -2.99 19.60 -2.65
C ILE A 251 -3.55 18.46 -3.50
N VAL A 252 -3.56 18.62 -4.84
CA VAL A 252 -4.08 17.64 -5.78
C VAL A 252 -3.30 16.32 -5.70
N SER A 253 -1.97 16.39 -5.57
CA SER A 253 -1.13 15.20 -5.45
C SER A 253 -1.37 14.45 -4.13
N MET A 254 -1.65 15.14 -3.04
CA MET A 254 -2.01 14.50 -1.77
C MET A 254 -3.39 13.85 -1.81
N VAL A 255 -4.38 14.49 -2.46
CA VAL A 255 -5.69 13.86 -2.73
C VAL A 255 -5.49 12.56 -3.52
N MET A 256 -4.73 12.60 -4.62
CA MET A 256 -4.45 11.42 -5.43
C MET A 256 -3.74 10.31 -4.62
N GLY A 257 -2.72 10.68 -3.84
CA GLY A 257 -1.96 9.76 -3.02
C GLY A 257 -2.80 9.06 -1.94
N LEU A 258 -3.71 9.78 -1.27
CA LEU A 258 -4.58 9.18 -0.25
C LEU A 258 -5.73 8.36 -0.84
N LEU A 259 -6.32 8.78 -1.97
CA LEU A 259 -7.30 7.96 -2.70
C LEU A 259 -6.71 6.60 -3.08
N LEU A 260 -5.47 6.59 -3.59
CA LEU A 260 -4.74 5.35 -3.88
C LEU A 260 -4.50 4.52 -2.61
N GLY A 261 -3.99 5.16 -1.55
CA GLY A 261 -3.62 4.47 -0.32
C GLY A 261 -4.81 3.83 0.39
N GLY A 262 -5.98 4.50 0.40
CA GLY A 262 -7.16 4.06 1.13
C GLY A 262 -8.04 3.04 0.41
N TYR A 263 -7.91 2.91 -0.91
CA TYR A 263 -8.79 2.07 -1.73
C TYR A 263 -8.40 0.57 -1.71
N GLU A 264 -7.30 0.19 -2.36
CA GLU A 264 -6.99 -1.23 -2.64
C GLU A 264 -6.39 -1.98 -1.44
N THR A 265 -5.66 -1.28 -0.56
CA THR A 265 -4.94 -1.88 0.58
C THR A 265 -5.92 -2.45 1.61
N THR A 266 -6.89 -1.63 2.03
CA THR A 266 -7.93 -2.00 2.98
C THR A 266 -8.87 -3.07 2.40
N ALA A 267 -9.21 -2.97 1.11
CA ALA A 267 -10.06 -3.97 0.44
C ALA A 267 -9.39 -5.34 0.42
N SER A 268 -8.09 -5.38 0.13
CA SER A 268 -7.29 -6.61 0.15
C SER A 268 -7.24 -7.21 1.55
N LEU A 269 -7.04 -6.38 2.59
CA LEU A 269 -7.03 -6.85 3.98
C LEU A 269 -8.38 -7.44 4.39
N LEU A 270 -9.50 -6.78 4.05
CA LEU A 270 -10.84 -7.28 4.34
C LEU A 270 -11.08 -8.65 3.69
N ALA A 271 -10.69 -8.81 2.42
CA ALA A 271 -10.82 -10.08 1.71
C ALA A 271 -9.98 -11.20 2.37
N ILE A 272 -8.77 -10.88 2.83
CA ILE A 272 -7.90 -11.81 3.55
C ILE A 272 -8.52 -12.21 4.89
N ILE A 273 -9.07 -11.25 5.66
CA ILE A 273 -9.75 -11.51 6.93
C ILE A 273 -10.91 -12.47 6.70
N VAL A 274 -11.80 -12.19 5.75
CA VAL A 274 -12.94 -13.08 5.46
C VAL A 274 -12.49 -14.46 5.02
N LYS A 275 -11.42 -14.57 4.22
CA LYS A 275 -10.85 -15.86 3.85
C LYS A 275 -10.38 -16.65 5.07
N PHE A 276 -9.64 -16.01 5.99
CA PHE A 276 -9.14 -16.68 7.19
C PHE A 276 -10.26 -17.05 8.16
N LEU A 277 -11.27 -16.20 8.33
CA LEU A 277 -12.44 -16.51 9.16
C LEU A 277 -13.27 -17.66 8.60
N GLY A 278 -13.38 -17.76 7.27
CA GLY A 278 -14.04 -18.90 6.61
C GLY A 278 -13.30 -20.23 6.81
N ASP A 279 -11.98 -20.19 7.01
CA ASP A 279 -11.16 -21.39 7.23
C ASP A 279 -11.08 -21.79 8.72
N ASP A 280 -11.37 -20.90 9.65
CA ASP A 280 -11.33 -21.17 11.10
C ASP A 280 -12.61 -20.71 11.83
N PRO A 281 -13.61 -21.61 11.94
CA PRO A 281 -14.85 -21.34 12.64
C PRO A 281 -14.68 -20.98 14.12
N LYS A 282 -13.58 -21.38 14.78
CA LYS A 282 -13.35 -21.05 16.20
C LYS A 282 -13.05 -19.57 16.35
N VAL A 283 -12.24 -19.02 15.45
CA VAL A 283 -11.93 -17.58 15.43
C VAL A 283 -13.18 -16.79 15.10
N LEU A 284 -13.98 -17.22 14.13
CA LEU A 284 -15.26 -16.57 13.81
C LEU A 284 -16.22 -16.56 15.01
N ASN A 285 -16.38 -17.69 15.70
CA ASN A 285 -17.24 -17.78 16.89
C ASN A 285 -16.77 -16.84 18.02
N GLU A 286 -15.46 -16.70 18.21
CA GLU A 286 -14.93 -15.81 19.25
C GLU A 286 -15.12 -14.32 18.90
N LEU A 287 -14.96 -13.95 17.61
CA LEU A 287 -15.35 -12.61 17.13
C LEU A 287 -16.84 -12.34 17.34
N GLN A 288 -17.70 -13.30 17.03
CA GLN A 288 -19.14 -13.16 17.23
C GLN A 288 -19.49 -12.93 18.70
N LYS A 289 -18.84 -13.65 19.63
CA LYS A 289 -19.03 -13.41 21.08
C LYS A 289 -18.57 -12.03 21.50
N GLU A 290 -17.43 -11.54 20.98
CA GLU A 290 -16.97 -10.18 21.26
C GLU A 290 -18.00 -9.14 20.80
N HIS A 291 -18.44 -9.20 19.54
CA HIS A 291 -19.39 -8.25 19.00
C HIS A 291 -20.79 -8.38 19.60
N GLN A 292 -21.22 -9.58 20.00
CA GLN A 292 -22.49 -9.79 20.70
C GLN A 292 -22.52 -9.03 22.04
N LYS A 293 -21.42 -9.04 22.81
CA LYS A 293 -21.31 -8.28 24.06
C LYS A 293 -21.40 -6.77 23.81
N VAL A 294 -20.79 -6.28 22.74
CA VAL A 294 -20.88 -4.87 22.33
C VAL A 294 -22.34 -4.51 21.98
N LEU A 295 -23.03 -5.37 21.23
CA LEU A 295 -24.44 -5.17 20.87
C LEU A 295 -25.38 -5.20 22.08
N GLU A 296 -25.15 -6.10 23.04
CA GLU A 296 -25.94 -6.19 24.27
C GLU A 296 -25.84 -4.91 25.09
N LYS A 297 -24.61 -4.40 25.31
CA LYS A 297 -24.39 -3.11 25.95
C LYS A 297 -25.11 -1.97 25.22
N LYS A 298 -25.13 -2.02 23.88
CA LYS A 298 -25.80 -0.99 23.06
C LYS A 298 -27.33 -1.04 23.14
N LYS A 299 -27.95 -2.21 23.34
CA LYS A 299 -29.41 -2.30 23.47
C LYS A 299 -29.94 -1.48 24.66
N ASP A 300 -29.12 -1.35 25.70
CA ASP A 300 -29.48 -0.60 26.91
C ASP A 300 -29.29 0.91 26.72
N GLU A 301 -28.43 1.34 25.79
CA GLU A 301 -28.02 2.74 25.60
C GLU A 301 -28.60 3.41 24.32
N GLY A 302 -28.96 2.61 23.29
CA GLY A 302 -29.43 3.09 21.98
C GLY A 302 -28.33 3.69 21.08
N GLY A 303 -28.59 3.84 19.76
CA GLY A 303 -27.72 4.58 18.82
C GLY A 303 -26.79 3.75 17.91
N GLY A 304 -25.87 4.41 17.20
CA GLY A 304 -24.81 3.83 16.34
C GLY A 304 -23.58 3.35 17.13
N LEU A 305 -22.55 2.83 16.46
CA LEU A 305 -21.28 2.49 17.11
C LEU A 305 -20.55 3.75 17.61
N ARG A 306 -20.06 3.73 18.85
CA ARG A 306 -19.20 4.81 19.39
C ARG A 306 -17.74 4.41 19.42
N TRP A 307 -16.87 5.40 19.67
CA TRP A 307 -15.43 5.19 19.71
C TRP A 307 -15.01 4.23 20.83
N GLU A 308 -15.66 4.30 21.99
CA GLU A 308 -15.41 3.43 23.13
C GLU A 308 -15.73 1.97 22.81
N ASP A 309 -16.79 1.75 22.01
CA ASP A 309 -17.18 0.41 21.59
C ASP A 309 -16.09 -0.21 20.70
N TYR A 310 -15.54 0.57 19.76
CA TYR A 310 -14.39 0.15 18.94
C TYR A 310 -13.15 -0.17 19.79
N GLN A 311 -12.85 0.65 20.80
CA GLN A 311 -11.70 0.43 21.68
C GLN A 311 -11.80 -0.87 22.50
N CYS A 312 -13.02 -1.35 22.75
CA CYS A 312 -13.25 -2.63 23.44
C CYS A 312 -13.11 -3.86 22.54
N MET A 313 -12.98 -3.72 21.22
CA MET A 313 -12.89 -4.84 20.26
C MET A 313 -11.47 -5.45 20.19
N THR A 314 -10.96 -5.91 21.33
CA THR A 314 -9.57 -6.39 21.47
C THR A 314 -9.26 -7.63 20.63
N PHE A 315 -10.17 -8.59 20.53
CA PHE A 315 -10.02 -9.79 19.72
C PHE A 315 -10.09 -9.46 18.23
N THR A 316 -10.94 -8.52 17.84
CA THR A 316 -10.97 -7.96 16.48
C THR A 316 -9.59 -7.39 16.09
N GLN A 317 -8.92 -6.66 16.99
CA GLN A 317 -7.55 -6.17 16.73
C GLN A 317 -6.54 -7.31 16.55
N ASN A 318 -6.66 -8.40 17.32
CA ASN A 318 -5.82 -9.59 17.13
C ASN A 318 -6.03 -10.23 15.75
N VAL A 319 -7.28 -10.34 15.30
CA VAL A 319 -7.61 -10.85 13.97
C VAL A 319 -7.04 -9.95 12.87
N ILE A 320 -7.19 -8.62 13.00
CA ILE A 320 -6.61 -7.66 12.05
C ILE A 320 -5.09 -7.81 11.98
N ASN A 321 -4.41 -7.88 13.14
CA ASN A 321 -2.96 -8.02 13.22
C ASN A 321 -2.48 -9.35 12.62
N GLU A 322 -3.14 -10.47 12.90
CA GLU A 322 -2.77 -11.78 12.35
C GLU A 322 -3.05 -11.84 10.84
N ALA A 323 -4.12 -11.20 10.37
CA ALA A 323 -4.41 -11.06 8.95
C ALA A 323 -3.36 -10.21 8.22
N LEU A 324 -2.90 -9.11 8.82
CA LEU A 324 -1.78 -8.32 8.29
C LEU A 324 -0.49 -9.15 8.25
N ARG A 325 -0.19 -9.90 9.31
CA ARG A 325 1.01 -10.74 9.43
C ARG A 325 1.05 -11.86 8.39
N LEU A 326 -0.05 -12.59 8.20
CA LEU A 326 -0.14 -13.73 7.28
C LEU A 326 -0.50 -13.34 5.85
N GLY A 327 -1.31 -12.30 5.71
CA GLY A 327 -1.80 -11.75 4.46
C GLY A 327 -0.70 -11.04 3.68
N ASN A 328 0.11 -10.25 4.40
CA ASN A 328 1.21 -9.47 3.85
C ASN A 328 0.78 -8.62 2.64
N VAL A 329 -0.13 -7.68 2.88
CA VAL A 329 -0.76 -6.82 1.85
C VAL A 329 0.31 -6.09 1.02
N VAL A 330 1.34 -5.54 1.68
CA VAL A 330 2.50 -4.93 1.03
C VAL A 330 3.71 -5.84 1.20
N LYS A 331 4.06 -6.57 0.14
CA LYS A 331 5.07 -7.64 0.19
C LYS A 331 6.49 -7.14 0.44
N PHE A 332 6.81 -6.02 -0.19
CA PHE A 332 8.13 -5.40 -0.11
C PHE A 332 8.06 -3.90 -0.32
N VAL A 333 9.12 -3.20 0.08
CA VAL A 333 9.30 -1.76 -0.17
C VAL A 333 10.62 -1.49 -0.85
N HIS A 334 10.64 -0.48 -1.72
CA HIS A 334 11.82 -0.08 -2.47
C HIS A 334 12.61 1.01 -1.73
N ARG A 335 13.92 0.79 -1.63
CA ARG A 335 14.89 1.74 -1.10
C ARG A 335 16.10 1.82 -2.01
N ARG A 336 16.89 2.87 -1.85
CA ARG A 336 18.22 3.00 -2.42
C ARG A 336 19.16 3.56 -1.36
N THR A 337 20.43 3.20 -1.43
CA THR A 337 21.45 3.81 -0.58
C THR A 337 21.77 5.22 -1.09
N ILE A 338 21.99 6.19 -0.20
CA ILE A 338 22.46 7.54 -0.61
C ILE A 338 23.97 7.73 -0.40
N GLN A 339 24.62 6.75 0.23
CA GLN A 339 26.05 6.67 0.43
C GLN A 339 26.48 5.20 0.60
N PRO A 340 27.78 4.86 0.54
CA PRO A 340 28.30 3.52 0.87
C PRO A 340 27.91 3.09 2.29
N ILE A 341 27.56 1.82 2.49
CA ILE A 341 27.07 1.30 3.79
C ILE A 341 27.69 -0.05 4.06
N GLN A 342 28.53 -0.16 5.08
CA GLN A 342 28.92 -1.47 5.58
C GLN A 342 27.93 -1.94 6.65
N TYR A 343 27.20 -3.02 6.37
CA TYR A 343 26.31 -3.65 7.34
C TYR A 343 26.79 -5.08 7.61
N LYS A 344 26.98 -5.43 8.89
CA LYS A 344 27.41 -6.73 9.44
C LYS A 344 28.25 -7.54 8.46
N ALA A 345 29.58 -7.57 8.64
CA ALA A 345 30.49 -8.37 7.83
C ALA A 345 29.99 -9.83 7.73
N THR A 346 29.26 -10.13 6.66
CA THR A 346 29.14 -11.49 6.16
C THR A 346 30.44 -11.76 5.43
N ALA A 347 30.91 -13.01 5.43
CA ALA A 347 32.23 -13.38 4.89
C ALA A 347 32.43 -13.09 3.38
N SER A 348 31.45 -12.46 2.74
CA SER A 348 31.50 -11.94 1.39
C SER A 348 30.70 -10.62 1.33
N ASP A 349 31.45 -9.53 1.29
CA ASP A 349 31.14 -8.26 0.62
C ASP A 349 30.71 -7.05 1.47
N VAL A 350 31.59 -6.06 1.40
CA VAL A 350 31.34 -4.64 1.68
C VAL A 350 30.25 -4.13 0.71
N VAL A 351 29.21 -3.49 1.25
CA VAL A 351 28.21 -2.79 0.44
C VAL A 351 28.71 -1.35 0.24
N GLY A 352 29.12 -1.03 -0.99
CA GLY A 352 29.53 0.32 -1.38
C GLY A 352 31.01 0.44 -1.70
N GLU A 353 31.27 0.87 -2.94
CA GLU A 353 32.53 1.20 -3.59
C GLU A 353 33.58 0.10 -3.81
N ARG A 354 33.85 -0.11 -5.11
CA ARG A 354 35.00 -0.78 -5.74
C ARG A 354 35.95 -1.51 -4.79
N GLN A 355 35.73 -2.81 -4.63
CA GLN A 355 36.84 -3.75 -4.45
C GLN A 355 36.73 -4.93 -5.41
N ARG A 356 37.60 -4.89 -6.44
CA ARG A 356 38.20 -6.12 -6.97
C ARG A 356 39.07 -6.69 -5.85
N VAL A 357 38.69 -7.79 -5.20
CA VAL A 357 39.65 -8.81 -4.74
C VAL A 357 38.94 -10.16 -4.56
N ARG A 358 39.00 -11.00 -5.60
CA ARG A 358 39.79 -12.23 -5.54
C ARG A 358 40.44 -12.43 -6.90
N THR A 359 41.74 -12.17 -6.92
CA THR A 359 42.69 -12.77 -7.85
C THR A 359 42.50 -14.29 -7.82
N VAL A 360 41.93 -14.84 -8.88
CA VAL A 360 42.22 -16.20 -9.30
C VAL A 360 43.18 -16.06 -10.47
N SER A 361 44.47 -15.96 -10.15
CA SER A 361 45.52 -16.43 -11.03
C SER A 361 45.37 -17.95 -11.16
N ASP A 362 44.42 -18.38 -11.99
CA ASP A 362 44.33 -19.70 -12.63
C ASP A 362 42.94 -19.89 -13.27
N LEU A 363 42.70 -19.14 -14.37
CA LEU A 363 41.65 -19.49 -15.33
C LEU A 363 42.18 -19.48 -16.77
N SER A 364 43.44 -19.92 -16.94
CA SER A 364 44.02 -20.30 -18.23
C SER A 364 44.00 -21.82 -18.46
N ARG A 365 43.13 -22.58 -17.77
CA ARG A 365 43.11 -24.06 -17.92
C ARG A 365 41.76 -24.78 -17.87
N CYS A 366 40.64 -24.07 -18.07
CA CYS A 366 39.33 -24.72 -18.23
C CYS A 366 38.66 -24.43 -19.59
N GLU A 367 39.44 -24.18 -20.63
CA GLU A 367 39.03 -24.43 -22.02
C GLU A 367 39.65 -25.75 -22.48
N ARG A 368 38.93 -26.86 -22.23
CA ARG A 368 38.91 -28.07 -23.07
C ARG A 368 38.19 -29.19 -22.32
N ARG A 369 36.92 -29.37 -22.68
CA ARG A 369 36.02 -30.55 -22.57
C ARG A 369 34.61 -29.96 -22.46
N GLY A 370 33.91 -29.71 -23.55
CA GLY A 370 33.47 -30.74 -24.48
C GLY A 370 32.03 -31.07 -24.11
N TRP A 371 31.09 -30.33 -24.68
CA TRP A 371 29.67 -30.65 -24.71
C TRP A 371 29.49 -32.06 -25.29
N ARG A 372 28.91 -33.00 -24.52
CA ARG A 372 28.19 -34.17 -25.02
C ARG A 372 27.03 -34.50 -24.08
N GLU A 373 25.85 -34.43 -24.68
CA GLU A 373 24.57 -35.13 -24.42
C GLU A 373 24.49 -36.08 -23.20
N ALA A 374 23.49 -35.83 -22.34
CA ALA A 374 22.41 -36.76 -21.98
C ALA A 374 21.32 -36.00 -21.22
#